data_AF-A0A8H3BYT3-F1
#
_entry.id   AF-A0A8H3BYT3-F1
#
_cell.length_a   1.000
_cell.length_b   1.000
_cell.length_c   1.000
_cell.angle_alpha   90.00
_cell.angle_beta   90.00
_cell.angle_gamma   90.00
#
_symmetry.space_group_name_H-M   'P 1'
#
loop_
_entity.id
_entity.type
_entity.pdbx_description
1 polymer ?
#
loop_
_entity_poly.entity_id
_entity_poly.type
_entity_poly.pdbx_seq_one_letter_code
_entity_poly.pdbx_strand_id
1 'polypeptide(L)'
;MSADKSPLEVISTLPPNFQPVTEQLLKFISPYVKSSSNGPTFFDWASFKNALDDYPGVDIVIEGFDNPSTSKVAFKELPSQTANSLIVSLAMPIAKDSVIAALKLLFTDLQSAKDKGVASFKQISPGDPSKRPPVPAVYGWECRLLLLAEKPSQTSDFSALVGTVQIASPKLSTEEKWYSLDEASTEEITLDATVMKLGVEAGFQASIELQKECPATVQLARLALIQLNRVLAHFVGYSPKFLINRIFKPSVSSYTKPKCRLSLALTYFDVVSTLPQDFKETAGQLVNFFSPHVNEISSGVKQLNWASLKDSVDDYPGIELVIAGFSVPGAATTTFKDLPDYCAAALRDPLSVPIPSDLSSTLSRSFSDLRYAKQAGWADFKQREFATQYGWEYRVLTMVPSPSVAEDFIALLATIQLDSPKISDESGWYEANQLYSTDISVNPIMMKLVVNKDFKAPTTA
;
A
#
# COMPACT_ATOMS: atom_id res chain seq x y z
N MET A 1 -18.47 -29.07 -21.94
CA MET A 1 -17.34 -28.29 -21.38
C MET A 1 -17.67 -26.84 -21.65
N SER A 2 -18.15 -26.11 -20.64
CA SER A 2 -18.55 -24.70 -20.80
C SER A 2 -17.30 -23.85 -20.83
N ALA A 3 -17.19 -22.94 -21.80
CA ALA A 3 -16.16 -21.90 -21.77
C ALA A 3 -16.23 -21.19 -20.40
N ASP A 4 -15.11 -21.08 -19.70
CA ASP A 4 -15.00 -20.34 -18.44
C ASP A 4 -15.46 -18.90 -18.71
N LYS A 5 -16.62 -18.54 -18.18
CA LYS A 5 -17.15 -17.17 -18.28
C LYS A 5 -16.32 -16.30 -17.33
N SER A 6 -15.68 -15.26 -17.87
CA SER A 6 -14.98 -14.25 -17.05
C SER A 6 -15.95 -13.56 -16.10
N PRO A 7 -15.61 -13.40 -14.81
CA PRO A 7 -16.44 -12.66 -13.86
C PRO A 7 -16.27 -11.13 -13.96
N LEU A 8 -15.49 -10.66 -14.95
CA LEU A 8 -15.31 -9.24 -15.27
C LEU A 8 -15.68 -8.98 -16.73
N GLU A 9 -16.33 -7.84 -16.97
CA GLU A 9 -16.56 -7.30 -18.31
C GLU A 9 -15.26 -6.68 -18.82
N VAL A 10 -14.73 -7.22 -19.93
CA VAL A 10 -13.43 -6.83 -20.47
C VAL A 10 -13.62 -5.81 -21.59
N ILE A 11 -13.05 -4.61 -21.40
CA ILE A 11 -13.03 -3.54 -22.39
C ILE A 11 -11.57 -3.35 -22.82
N SER A 12 -11.22 -3.80 -24.02
CA SER A 12 -9.83 -3.83 -24.46
C SER A 12 -9.63 -3.12 -25.79
N THR A 13 -8.56 -2.34 -25.89
CA THR A 13 -7.99 -1.87 -27.16
C THR A 13 -6.69 -2.57 -27.53
N LEU A 14 -6.32 -3.62 -26.79
CA LEU A 14 -5.06 -4.33 -27.03
C LEU A 14 -5.10 -5.11 -28.36
N PRO A 15 -3.97 -5.15 -29.10
CA PRO A 15 -3.85 -6.00 -30.27
C PRO A 15 -3.86 -7.50 -29.90
N PRO A 16 -4.18 -8.40 -30.85
CA PRO A 16 -4.37 -9.83 -30.58
C PRO A 16 -3.17 -10.55 -29.94
N ASN A 17 -1.94 -10.07 -30.11
CA ASN A 17 -0.75 -10.68 -29.52
C ASN A 17 -0.74 -10.58 -27.97
N PHE A 18 -1.55 -9.72 -27.37
CA PHE A 18 -1.70 -9.61 -25.92
C PHE A 18 -2.77 -10.56 -25.35
N GLN A 19 -3.47 -11.34 -26.18
CA GLN A 19 -4.51 -12.24 -25.70
C GLN A 19 -3.99 -13.25 -24.66
N PRO A 20 -2.84 -13.94 -24.85
CA PRO A 20 -2.38 -14.92 -23.86
C PRO A 20 -2.10 -14.31 -22.48
N VAL A 21 -1.48 -13.12 -22.43
CA VAL A 21 -1.20 -12.43 -21.17
C VAL A 21 -2.46 -11.85 -20.53
N THR A 22 -3.44 -11.45 -21.34
CA THR A 22 -4.77 -11.03 -20.86
C THR A 22 -5.50 -12.19 -20.18
N GLU A 23 -5.42 -13.39 -20.74
CA GLU A 23 -6.01 -14.60 -20.14
C GLU A 23 -5.34 -14.93 -18.80
N GLN A 24 -4.01 -14.77 -18.70
CA GLN A 24 -3.30 -14.91 -17.43
C GLN A 24 -3.76 -13.86 -16.42
N LEU A 25 -3.87 -12.60 -16.83
CA LEU A 25 -4.35 -11.52 -15.95
C LEU A 25 -5.76 -11.80 -15.43
N LEU A 26 -6.68 -12.24 -16.29
CA LEU A 26 -8.03 -12.64 -15.88
C LEU A 26 -8.01 -13.80 -14.90
N LYS A 27 -7.16 -14.80 -15.14
CA LYS A 27 -6.98 -15.96 -14.26
C LYS A 27 -6.41 -15.58 -12.89
N PHE A 28 -5.57 -14.55 -12.84
CA PHE A 28 -5.07 -13.97 -11.60
C PHE A 28 -6.18 -13.21 -10.86
N ILE A 29 -7.00 -12.41 -11.54
CA ILE A 29 -8.02 -11.55 -10.90
C ILE A 29 -9.28 -12.32 -10.48
N SER A 30 -9.71 -13.29 -11.29
CA SER A 30 -11.01 -13.99 -11.11
C SER A 30 -11.24 -14.62 -9.73
N PRO A 31 -10.24 -15.25 -9.07
CA PRO A 31 -10.40 -15.83 -7.73
C PRO A 31 -10.81 -14.85 -6.63
N TYR A 32 -10.68 -13.54 -6.86
CA TYR A 32 -11.07 -12.49 -5.92
C TYR A 32 -12.52 -12.04 -6.09
N VAL A 33 -13.25 -12.61 -7.05
CA VAL A 33 -14.71 -12.54 -7.07
C VAL A 33 -15.25 -13.66 -6.17
N LYS A 34 -15.72 -13.29 -4.98
CA LYS A 34 -16.22 -14.22 -3.96
C LYS A 34 -17.73 -14.36 -4.03
N SER A 35 -18.23 -15.53 -3.65
CA SER A 35 -19.65 -15.77 -3.41
C SER A 35 -19.89 -15.88 -1.91
N SER A 36 -20.86 -15.13 -1.37
CA SER A 36 -21.43 -15.48 -0.08
C SER A 36 -22.16 -16.82 -0.24
N SER A 37 -22.14 -17.69 0.77
CA SER A 37 -22.51 -19.11 0.71
C SER A 37 -23.91 -19.47 0.19
N ASN A 38 -24.76 -18.49 -0.15
CA ASN A 38 -25.97 -18.57 -1.01
C ASN A 38 -26.37 -17.17 -1.53
N GLY A 39 -25.42 -16.24 -1.65
CA GLY A 39 -25.67 -14.81 -1.86
C GLY A 39 -25.02 -14.25 -3.13
N PRO A 40 -25.20 -12.95 -3.39
CA PRO A 40 -24.62 -12.29 -4.56
C PRO A 40 -23.09 -12.37 -4.52
N THR A 41 -22.48 -12.41 -5.69
CA THR A 41 -21.02 -12.32 -5.79
C THR A 41 -20.55 -10.89 -5.55
N PHE A 42 -19.36 -10.74 -5.00
CA PHE A 42 -18.71 -9.44 -4.82
C PHE A 42 -17.22 -9.52 -5.10
N PHE A 43 -16.61 -8.40 -5.44
CA PHE A 43 -15.15 -8.30 -5.56
C PHE A 43 -14.49 -8.07 -4.19
N ASP A 44 -13.58 -8.95 -3.80
CA ASP A 44 -12.81 -8.86 -2.57
C ASP A 44 -11.52 -8.05 -2.81
N TRP A 45 -11.67 -6.72 -2.74
CA TRP A 45 -10.58 -5.77 -2.95
C TRP A 45 -9.41 -6.00 -2.00
N ALA A 46 -9.67 -6.34 -0.73
CA ALA A 46 -8.63 -6.56 0.26
C ALA A 46 -7.77 -7.77 -0.10
N SER A 47 -8.41 -8.91 -0.38
CA SER A 47 -7.68 -10.12 -0.79
C SER A 47 -6.95 -9.93 -2.13
N PHE A 48 -7.56 -9.22 -3.09
CA PHE A 48 -6.93 -8.94 -4.38
C PHE A 48 -5.68 -8.06 -4.23
N LYS A 49 -5.79 -6.99 -3.45
CA LYS A 49 -4.65 -6.11 -3.18
C LYS A 49 -3.53 -6.86 -2.47
N ASN A 50 -3.86 -7.62 -1.41
CA ASN A 50 -2.87 -8.43 -0.70
C ASN A 50 -2.13 -9.40 -1.64
N ALA A 51 -2.85 -10.00 -2.60
CA ALA A 51 -2.22 -10.90 -3.55
C ALA A 51 -1.30 -10.20 -4.55
N LEU A 52 -1.57 -8.94 -4.90
CA LEU A 52 -0.66 -8.11 -5.69
C LEU A 52 0.55 -7.67 -4.86
N ASP A 53 0.34 -7.31 -3.59
CA ASP A 53 1.42 -6.92 -2.67
C ASP A 53 2.38 -8.09 -2.39
N ASP A 54 1.84 -9.31 -2.25
CA ASP A 54 2.59 -10.55 -2.00
C ASP A 54 3.13 -11.20 -3.29
N TYR A 55 2.85 -10.63 -4.46
CA TYR A 55 3.24 -11.21 -5.74
C TYR A 55 4.77 -11.10 -5.92
N PRO A 56 5.51 -12.22 -6.09
CA PRO A 56 6.97 -12.21 -6.08
C PRO A 56 7.60 -11.73 -7.40
N GLY A 57 6.81 -11.65 -8.46
CA GLY A 57 7.26 -11.17 -9.76
C GLY A 57 7.23 -9.64 -9.87
N VAL A 58 7.77 -9.13 -10.97
CA VAL A 58 7.76 -7.69 -11.28
C VAL A 58 7.02 -7.37 -12.58
N ASP A 59 6.45 -8.39 -13.19
CA ASP A 59 5.68 -8.39 -14.43
C ASP A 59 4.22 -7.92 -14.24
N ILE A 60 3.81 -7.67 -12.99
CA ILE A 60 2.60 -6.93 -12.64
C ILE A 60 2.88 -6.01 -11.45
N VAL A 61 2.47 -4.75 -11.53
CA VAL A 61 2.68 -3.76 -10.45
C VAL A 61 1.46 -2.86 -10.29
N ILE A 62 1.19 -2.41 -9.07
CA ILE A 62 0.16 -1.39 -8.81
C ILE A 62 0.72 -0.02 -9.20
N GLU A 63 0.08 0.64 -10.16
CA GLU A 63 0.40 2.00 -10.60
C GLU A 63 -0.45 3.07 -9.89
N GLY A 64 -1.62 2.67 -9.40
CA GLY A 64 -2.50 3.55 -8.65
C GLY A 64 -3.75 2.84 -8.15
N PHE A 65 -4.34 3.38 -7.11
CA PHE A 65 -5.61 2.97 -6.54
C PHE A 65 -6.39 4.23 -6.21
N ASP A 66 -7.68 4.25 -6.52
CA ASP A 66 -8.55 5.37 -6.22
C ASP A 66 -9.97 4.88 -5.93
N ASN A 67 -10.69 5.64 -5.14
CA ASN A 67 -12.11 5.46 -4.87
C ASN A 67 -12.81 6.81 -5.07
N PRO A 68 -13.08 7.21 -6.33
CA PRO A 68 -13.68 8.50 -6.66
C PRO A 68 -14.95 8.76 -5.84
N SER A 69 -15.15 10.03 -5.45
CA SER A 69 -16.28 10.40 -4.61
C SER A 69 -17.62 9.93 -5.19
N THR A 70 -18.46 9.37 -4.32
CA THR A 70 -19.82 8.97 -4.66
C THR A 70 -20.59 10.13 -5.25
N SER A 71 -21.30 9.90 -6.35
CA SER A 71 -22.04 10.91 -7.09
C SER A 71 -23.49 10.51 -7.32
N LYS A 72 -24.36 11.48 -7.59
CA LYS A 72 -25.75 11.27 -8.01
C LYS A 72 -25.89 11.71 -9.45
N VAL A 73 -26.32 10.81 -10.32
CA VAL A 73 -26.34 11.01 -11.77
C VAL A 73 -27.66 10.50 -12.36
N ALA A 74 -28.15 11.15 -13.41
CA ALA A 74 -29.27 10.61 -14.18
C ALA A 74 -28.82 9.33 -14.92
N PHE A 75 -29.68 8.30 -14.99
CA PHE A 75 -29.33 7.03 -15.63
C PHE A 75 -28.78 7.18 -17.06
N LYS A 76 -29.39 8.05 -17.88
CA LYS A 76 -28.88 8.37 -19.24
C LYS A 76 -27.43 8.91 -19.28
N GLU A 77 -26.96 9.54 -18.20
CA GLU A 77 -25.59 10.08 -18.09
C GLU A 77 -24.63 9.12 -17.38
N LEU A 78 -25.15 8.06 -16.75
CA LEU A 78 -24.38 7.08 -15.98
C LEU A 78 -23.19 6.49 -16.76
N PRO A 79 -23.30 6.06 -18.03
CA PRO A 79 -22.14 5.58 -18.78
C PRO A 79 -21.02 6.61 -18.89
N SER A 80 -21.37 7.88 -19.12
CA SER A 80 -20.39 8.95 -19.30
C SER A 80 -19.69 9.33 -17.99
N GLN A 81 -20.42 9.32 -16.87
CA GLN A 81 -19.88 9.62 -15.56
C GLN A 81 -19.03 8.47 -15.02
N THR A 82 -19.47 7.23 -15.19
CA THR A 82 -18.66 6.05 -14.89
C THR A 82 -17.37 6.06 -15.70
N ALA A 83 -17.42 6.36 -17.01
CA ALA A 83 -16.21 6.47 -17.82
C ALA A 83 -15.24 7.55 -17.32
N ASN A 84 -15.73 8.68 -16.79
CA ASN A 84 -14.87 9.68 -16.14
C ASN A 84 -14.16 9.10 -14.92
N SER A 85 -14.90 8.47 -14.01
CA SER A 85 -14.35 7.87 -12.79
C SER A 85 -13.34 6.75 -13.08
N LEU A 86 -13.53 5.99 -14.16
CA LEU A 86 -12.60 4.93 -14.54
C LEU A 86 -11.33 5.47 -15.23
N ILE A 87 -11.47 6.46 -16.13
CA ILE A 87 -10.37 6.86 -17.00
C ILE A 87 -9.57 8.02 -16.44
N VAL A 88 -10.25 9.06 -15.95
CA VAL A 88 -9.60 10.32 -15.55
C VAL A 88 -8.83 10.12 -14.25
N SER A 89 -9.43 9.43 -13.28
CA SER A 89 -8.88 9.23 -11.94
C SER A 89 -7.46 8.66 -11.94
N LEU A 90 -7.20 7.65 -12.78
CA LEU A 90 -5.89 7.00 -12.88
C LEU A 90 -5.22 7.18 -14.25
N ALA A 91 -5.67 8.17 -15.04
CA ALA A 91 -5.16 8.50 -16.37
C ALA A 91 -4.98 7.26 -17.27
N MET A 92 -6.06 6.49 -17.49
CA MET A 92 -6.01 5.32 -18.37
C MET A 92 -5.84 5.72 -19.84
N PRO A 93 -4.92 5.08 -20.60
CA PRO A 93 -4.64 5.43 -21.99
C PRO A 93 -5.66 4.80 -22.96
N ILE A 94 -6.95 4.90 -22.66
CA ILE A 94 -8.05 4.34 -23.47
C ILE A 94 -9.02 5.44 -23.91
N ALA A 95 -9.53 5.34 -25.13
CA ALA A 95 -10.49 6.29 -25.65
C ALA A 95 -11.79 6.25 -24.85
N LYS A 96 -12.18 7.40 -24.30
CA LYS A 96 -13.39 7.55 -23.47
C LYS A 96 -14.66 7.08 -24.17
N ASP A 97 -14.82 7.38 -25.47
CA ASP A 97 -16.01 7.00 -26.22
C ASP A 97 -16.19 5.48 -26.35
N SER A 98 -15.10 4.73 -26.47
CA SER A 98 -15.13 3.26 -26.50
C SER A 98 -15.61 2.68 -25.18
N VAL A 99 -15.14 3.24 -24.06
CA VAL A 99 -15.58 2.82 -22.72
C VAL A 99 -17.04 3.19 -22.49
N ILE A 100 -17.46 4.39 -22.91
CA ILE A 100 -18.87 4.81 -22.83
C ILE A 100 -19.78 3.86 -23.60
N ALA A 101 -19.40 3.46 -24.82
CA ALA A 101 -20.20 2.55 -25.63
C ALA A 101 -20.37 1.17 -24.96
N ALA A 102 -19.31 0.63 -24.37
CA ALA A 102 -19.37 -0.64 -23.64
C ALA A 102 -20.23 -0.51 -22.36
N LEU A 103 -20.06 0.57 -21.61
CA LEU A 103 -20.85 0.84 -20.40
C LEU A 103 -22.34 1.04 -20.69
N LYS A 104 -22.68 1.66 -21.84
CA LYS A 104 -24.08 1.77 -22.28
C LYS A 104 -24.71 0.39 -22.39
N LEU A 105 -24.09 -0.51 -23.15
CA LEU A 105 -24.58 -1.88 -23.33
C LEU A 105 -24.71 -2.61 -21.99
N LEU A 106 -23.71 -2.48 -21.12
CA LEU A 106 -23.71 -3.09 -19.79
C LEU A 106 -24.88 -2.63 -18.93
N PHE A 107 -25.13 -1.32 -18.85
CA PHE A 107 -26.17 -0.77 -17.98
C PHE A 107 -27.59 -0.96 -18.53
N THR A 108 -27.76 -1.01 -19.84
CA THR A 108 -29.08 -1.28 -20.45
C THR A 108 -29.45 -2.76 -20.49
N ASP A 109 -28.49 -3.67 -20.27
CA ASP A 109 -28.71 -5.12 -20.28
C ASP A 109 -28.12 -5.80 -19.04
N LEU A 110 -28.52 -5.32 -17.86
CA LEU A 110 -28.07 -5.84 -16.57
C LEU A 110 -28.46 -7.31 -16.34
N GLN A 111 -29.53 -7.78 -16.97
CA GLN A 111 -29.94 -9.19 -16.90
C GLN A 111 -28.89 -10.08 -17.56
N SER A 112 -28.48 -9.77 -18.79
CA SER A 112 -27.39 -10.48 -19.48
C SER A 112 -26.07 -10.35 -18.72
N ALA A 113 -25.78 -9.18 -18.15
CA ALA A 113 -24.58 -8.96 -17.32
C ALA A 113 -24.56 -9.87 -16.07
N LYS A 114 -25.72 -10.07 -15.44
CA LYS A 114 -25.88 -11.01 -14.33
C LYS A 114 -25.67 -12.46 -14.77
N ASP A 115 -26.29 -12.87 -15.89
CA ASP A 115 -26.20 -14.24 -16.42
C ASP A 115 -24.79 -14.60 -16.94
N LYS A 116 -23.99 -13.59 -17.30
CA LYS A 116 -22.56 -13.71 -17.60
C LYS A 116 -21.69 -13.79 -16.34
N GLY A 117 -22.20 -13.37 -15.19
CA GLY A 117 -21.47 -13.31 -13.93
C GLY A 117 -20.62 -12.05 -13.77
N VAL A 118 -20.80 -11.02 -14.61
CA VAL A 118 -20.03 -9.75 -14.54
C VAL A 118 -20.70 -8.71 -13.64
N ALA A 119 -22.00 -8.87 -13.37
CA ALA A 119 -22.76 -8.02 -12.46
C ALA A 119 -23.49 -8.83 -11.36
N SER A 120 -23.80 -8.19 -10.24
CA SER A 120 -24.58 -8.80 -9.16
C SER A 120 -25.47 -7.78 -8.47
N PHE A 121 -26.75 -8.13 -8.31
CA PHE A 121 -27.69 -7.33 -7.54
C PHE A 121 -27.57 -7.66 -6.06
N LYS A 122 -27.42 -6.66 -5.21
CA LYS A 122 -27.22 -6.83 -3.77
C LYS A 122 -27.72 -5.64 -2.97
N GLN A 123 -27.79 -5.84 -1.66
CA GLN A 123 -27.98 -4.76 -0.71
C GLN A 123 -26.69 -3.94 -0.62
N ILE A 124 -26.77 -2.66 -0.96
CA ILE A 124 -25.64 -1.72 -0.92
C ILE A 124 -25.60 -1.03 0.45
N SER A 125 -26.78 -0.75 1.04
CA SER A 125 -26.88 -0.19 2.39
C SER A 125 -27.97 -0.91 3.19
N PRO A 126 -27.70 -1.29 4.47
CA PRO A 126 -28.67 -1.95 5.33
C PRO A 126 -29.89 -1.08 5.67
N GLY A 127 -29.80 0.23 5.45
CA GLY A 127 -30.75 1.19 6.01
C GLY A 127 -30.58 1.34 7.52
N ASP A 128 -31.42 2.18 8.12
CA ASP A 128 -31.45 2.41 9.55
C ASP A 128 -32.91 2.62 10.01
N PRO A 129 -33.57 1.58 10.54
CA PRO A 129 -34.95 1.68 11.01
C PRO A 129 -35.07 2.51 12.30
N SER A 130 -33.96 2.82 12.99
CA SER A 130 -33.97 3.55 14.26
C SER A 130 -34.03 5.08 14.08
N LYS A 131 -33.65 5.58 12.90
CA LYS A 131 -33.74 7.01 12.54
C LYS A 131 -35.18 7.45 12.35
N ARG A 132 -35.44 8.75 12.57
CA ARG A 132 -36.75 9.37 12.31
C ARG A 132 -36.56 10.53 11.31
N PRO A 133 -37.04 10.39 10.06
CA PRO A 133 -37.76 9.22 9.51
C PRO A 133 -36.84 7.98 9.34
N PRO A 134 -37.40 6.75 9.36
CA PRO A 134 -36.64 5.53 9.10
C PRO A 134 -35.93 5.58 7.75
N VAL A 135 -34.66 5.19 7.72
CA VAL A 135 -33.88 5.10 6.48
C VAL A 135 -34.05 3.69 5.91
N PRO A 136 -34.66 3.51 4.72
CA PRO A 136 -34.82 2.18 4.15
C PRO A 136 -33.48 1.61 3.68
N ALA A 137 -33.41 0.28 3.61
CA ALA A 137 -32.33 -0.39 2.91
C ALA A 137 -32.27 0.04 1.45
N VAL A 138 -31.06 0.16 0.91
CA VAL A 138 -30.83 0.51 -0.49
C VAL A 138 -30.21 -0.69 -1.19
N TYR A 139 -30.82 -1.07 -2.31
CA TYR A 139 -30.36 -2.15 -3.17
C TYR A 139 -29.83 -1.57 -4.49
N GLY A 140 -28.97 -2.33 -5.13
CA GLY A 140 -28.26 -1.88 -6.31
C GLY A 140 -27.45 -2.99 -6.95
N TRP A 141 -26.69 -2.62 -7.97
CA TRP A 141 -25.83 -3.52 -8.72
C TRP A 141 -24.37 -3.22 -8.44
N GLU A 142 -23.55 -4.26 -8.31
CA GLU A 142 -22.10 -4.16 -8.50
C GLU A 142 -21.75 -4.71 -9.88
N CYS A 143 -21.16 -3.88 -10.72
CA CYS A 143 -20.61 -4.22 -12.02
C CYS A 143 -19.09 -4.31 -11.92
N ARG A 144 -18.48 -5.34 -12.51
CA ARG A 144 -17.03 -5.58 -12.46
C ARG A 144 -16.43 -5.43 -13.85
N LEU A 145 -15.36 -4.65 -13.94
CA LEU A 145 -14.77 -4.19 -15.19
C LEU A 145 -13.26 -4.46 -15.20
N LEU A 146 -12.75 -4.81 -16.37
CA LEU A 146 -11.32 -4.85 -16.67
C LEU A 146 -11.07 -4.04 -17.95
N LEU A 147 -10.44 -2.87 -17.81
CA LEU A 147 -10.06 -2.03 -18.93
C LEU A 147 -8.60 -2.30 -19.31
N LEU A 148 -8.32 -2.51 -20.59
CA LEU A 148 -7.01 -2.87 -21.10
C LEU A 148 -6.60 -1.95 -22.25
N ALA A 149 -5.42 -1.34 -22.14
CA ALA A 149 -4.90 -0.46 -23.18
C ALA A 149 -3.37 -0.48 -23.25
N GLU A 150 -2.82 -0.31 -24.45
CA GLU A 150 -1.38 -0.25 -24.66
C GLU A 150 -0.79 0.97 -23.94
N LYS A 151 0.44 0.84 -23.43
CA LYS A 151 1.16 2.01 -22.94
C LYS A 151 1.67 2.84 -24.12
N PRO A 152 1.69 4.18 -24.02
CA PRO A 152 2.25 5.04 -25.07
C PRO A 152 3.77 4.84 -25.31
N SER A 153 4.48 4.22 -24.37
CA SER A 153 5.89 3.85 -24.52
C SER A 153 6.05 2.62 -25.42
N GLN A 154 7.09 2.56 -26.26
CA GLN A 154 7.39 1.44 -27.17
C GLN A 154 7.79 0.12 -26.47
N THR A 155 7.27 -0.15 -25.27
CA THR A 155 7.48 -1.40 -24.55
C THR A 155 6.36 -2.38 -24.90
N SER A 156 6.62 -3.68 -24.75
CA SER A 156 5.59 -4.73 -24.89
C SER A 156 4.64 -4.78 -23.68
N ASP A 157 4.45 -3.67 -22.97
CA ASP A 157 3.69 -3.61 -21.73
C ASP A 157 2.35 -2.93 -21.98
N PHE A 158 1.40 -3.19 -21.09
CA PHE A 158 0.09 -2.57 -21.17
C PHE A 158 -0.38 -2.10 -19.79
N SER A 159 -1.35 -1.19 -19.79
CA SER A 159 -2.07 -0.78 -18.61
C SER A 159 -3.35 -1.61 -18.50
N ALA A 160 -3.58 -2.16 -17.32
CA ALA A 160 -4.82 -2.80 -16.95
C ALA A 160 -5.48 -2.00 -15.82
N LEU A 161 -6.79 -1.77 -15.88
CA LEU A 161 -7.54 -1.18 -14.78
C LEU A 161 -8.66 -2.13 -14.35
N VAL A 162 -8.55 -2.61 -13.12
CA VAL A 162 -9.61 -3.36 -12.45
C VAL A 162 -10.55 -2.34 -11.83
N GLY A 163 -11.85 -2.48 -12.04
CA GLY A 163 -12.84 -1.56 -11.50
C GLY A 163 -14.10 -2.26 -11.01
N THR A 164 -14.63 -1.80 -9.88
CA THR A 164 -15.99 -2.13 -9.44
C THR A 164 -16.82 -0.87 -9.42
N VAL A 165 -18.00 -0.95 -10.03
CA VAL A 165 -18.96 0.15 -10.09
C VAL A 165 -20.22 -0.28 -9.37
N GLN A 166 -20.56 0.40 -8.27
CA GLN A 166 -21.79 0.20 -7.55
C GLN A 166 -22.81 1.26 -7.95
N ILE A 167 -23.97 0.81 -8.43
CA ILE A 167 -25.09 1.68 -8.79
C ILE A 167 -26.30 1.35 -7.93
N ALA A 168 -26.89 2.37 -7.32
CA ALA A 168 -27.96 2.18 -6.35
C ALA A 168 -29.05 3.23 -6.51
N SER A 169 -30.30 2.85 -6.22
CA SER A 169 -31.41 3.81 -6.18
C SER A 169 -32.45 3.38 -5.15
N PRO A 170 -32.88 4.27 -4.24
CA PRO A 170 -33.96 3.98 -3.30
C PRO A 170 -35.29 3.63 -3.97
N LYS A 171 -35.51 4.06 -5.22
CA LYS A 171 -36.76 3.77 -5.96
C LYS A 171 -36.75 2.40 -6.66
N LEU A 172 -35.56 1.90 -6.98
CA LEU A 172 -35.32 0.66 -7.72
C LEU A 172 -34.94 -0.49 -6.78
N SER A 173 -35.87 -0.81 -5.88
CA SER A 173 -35.68 -1.77 -4.80
C SER A 173 -35.61 -3.25 -5.23
N THR A 174 -35.97 -3.59 -6.47
CA THR A 174 -35.97 -4.96 -7.00
C THR A 174 -35.32 -5.00 -8.38
N GLU A 175 -34.76 -6.15 -8.77
CA GLU A 175 -34.06 -6.34 -10.04
C GLU A 175 -34.92 -5.95 -11.25
N GLU A 176 -36.19 -6.33 -11.24
CA GLU A 176 -37.10 -6.14 -12.37
C GLU A 176 -37.31 -4.67 -12.71
N LYS A 177 -37.23 -3.78 -11.71
CA LYS A 177 -37.31 -2.33 -11.90
C LYS A 177 -36.10 -1.76 -12.63
N TRP A 178 -34.93 -2.41 -12.53
CA TRP A 178 -33.74 -1.98 -13.26
C TRP A 178 -33.82 -2.35 -14.73
N TYR A 179 -34.45 -3.49 -15.06
CA TYR A 179 -34.60 -3.95 -16.44
C TYR A 179 -35.54 -3.08 -17.29
N SER A 180 -36.36 -2.23 -16.67
CA SER A 180 -37.19 -1.25 -17.38
C SER A 180 -36.47 0.06 -17.73
N LEU A 181 -35.21 0.24 -17.31
CA LEU A 181 -34.45 1.44 -17.65
C LEU A 181 -33.87 1.36 -19.06
N ASP A 182 -33.80 2.52 -19.72
CA ASP A 182 -33.28 2.69 -21.07
C ASP A 182 -32.40 3.94 -21.20
N GLU A 183 -31.82 4.19 -22.38
CA GLU A 183 -30.95 5.34 -22.63
C GLU A 183 -31.64 6.71 -22.46
N ALA A 184 -32.97 6.76 -22.42
CA ALA A 184 -33.72 8.00 -22.21
C ALA A 184 -34.04 8.25 -20.72
N SER A 185 -33.82 7.26 -19.86
CA SER A 185 -34.24 7.27 -18.47
C SER A 185 -33.53 8.35 -17.65
N THR A 186 -34.31 9.16 -16.96
CA THR A 186 -33.83 10.26 -16.11
C THR A 186 -33.84 9.91 -14.62
N GLU A 187 -34.01 8.64 -14.27
CA GLU A 187 -34.00 8.20 -12.88
C GLU A 187 -32.64 8.55 -12.23
N GLU A 188 -32.68 9.04 -10.98
CA GLU A 188 -31.47 9.40 -10.25
C GLU A 188 -30.85 8.14 -9.66
N ILE A 189 -29.58 7.94 -9.97
CA ILE A 189 -28.78 6.79 -9.57
C ILE A 189 -27.59 7.30 -8.77
N THR A 190 -27.36 6.70 -7.60
CA THR A 190 -26.10 6.83 -6.89
C THR A 190 -25.05 5.99 -7.58
N LEU A 191 -23.92 6.58 -7.93
CA LEU A 191 -22.77 5.95 -8.55
C LEU A 191 -21.59 6.01 -7.57
N ASP A 192 -21.03 4.86 -7.26
CA ASP A 192 -19.82 4.70 -6.47
C ASP A 192 -18.85 3.78 -7.24
N ALA A 193 -17.57 4.11 -7.29
CA ALA A 193 -16.59 3.37 -8.07
C ALA A 193 -15.29 3.19 -7.30
N THR A 194 -14.73 1.98 -7.37
CA THR A 194 -13.40 1.67 -6.84
C THR A 194 -12.55 1.16 -7.99
N VAL A 195 -11.33 1.68 -8.13
CA VAL A 195 -10.47 1.39 -9.28
C VAL A 195 -9.02 1.15 -8.86
N MET A 196 -8.36 0.21 -9.53
CA MET A 196 -6.94 -0.07 -9.39
C MET A 196 -6.30 -0.19 -10.75
N LYS A 197 -5.29 0.63 -11.02
CA LYS A 197 -4.49 0.58 -12.24
C LYS A 197 -3.23 -0.25 -12.00
N LEU A 198 -2.95 -1.11 -12.96
CA LEU A 198 -1.85 -2.05 -12.96
C LEU A 198 -1.00 -1.82 -14.22
N GLY A 199 0.32 -1.87 -14.05
CA GLY A 199 1.27 -2.03 -15.15
C GLY A 199 1.55 -3.51 -15.34
N VAL A 200 1.37 -4.02 -16.56
CA VAL A 200 1.52 -5.45 -16.86
C VAL A 200 2.50 -5.64 -18.01
N GLU A 201 3.53 -6.46 -17.80
CA GLU A 201 4.49 -6.84 -18.85
C GLU A 201 3.92 -7.98 -19.71
N ALA A 202 4.27 -8.04 -21.00
CA ALA A 202 3.86 -9.15 -21.89
C ALA A 202 4.21 -10.55 -21.38
N GLY A 203 5.23 -10.66 -20.51
CA GLY A 203 5.67 -11.91 -19.91
C GLY A 203 4.81 -12.41 -18.75
N PHE A 204 3.82 -11.64 -18.29
CA PHE A 204 3.05 -11.98 -17.09
C PHE A 204 2.36 -13.34 -17.18
N GLN A 205 2.50 -14.13 -16.11
CA GLN A 205 1.85 -15.42 -15.96
C GLN A 205 1.18 -15.52 -14.59
N ALA A 206 -0.11 -15.85 -14.57
CA ALA A 206 -0.79 -16.19 -13.34
C ALA A 206 -0.22 -17.52 -12.86
N SER A 207 0.61 -17.44 -11.81
CA SER A 207 1.25 -18.60 -11.20
C SER A 207 0.19 -19.59 -10.71
N ILE A 208 -0.15 -20.56 -11.55
CA ILE A 208 -0.78 -21.80 -11.13
C ILE A 208 0.36 -22.80 -10.98
N GLU A 209 0.55 -23.27 -9.75
CA GLU A 209 1.56 -24.27 -9.35
C GLU A 209 3.03 -23.80 -9.35
N LEU A 210 3.41 -23.01 -8.34
CA LEU A 210 4.79 -23.03 -7.80
C LEU A 210 4.85 -23.01 -6.26
N GLN A 211 3.73 -23.31 -5.58
CA GLN A 211 3.73 -23.61 -4.13
C GLN A 211 4.16 -25.04 -3.80
N LYS A 212 4.55 -25.87 -4.79
CA LYS A 212 5.19 -27.17 -4.55
C LYS A 212 6.45 -27.28 -5.41
N GLU A 213 7.58 -27.29 -4.70
CA GLU A 213 8.92 -27.69 -5.18
C GLU A 213 9.64 -26.77 -6.17
N CYS A 214 10.34 -25.75 -5.63
CA CYS A 214 11.59 -25.26 -6.21
C CYS A 214 12.59 -24.93 -5.09
N PRO A 215 13.83 -25.47 -5.10
CA PRO A 215 14.84 -25.18 -4.08
C PRO A 215 15.24 -23.70 -4.08
N ALA A 216 15.35 -23.10 -2.88
CA ALA A 216 15.66 -21.69 -2.62
C ALA A 216 16.89 -21.15 -3.38
N THR A 217 17.83 -22.02 -3.76
CA THR A 217 19.06 -21.68 -4.49
C THR A 217 18.80 -21.25 -5.94
N VAL A 218 17.75 -21.75 -6.59
CA VAL A 218 17.40 -21.38 -7.98
C VAL A 218 16.62 -20.05 -8.02
N GLN A 219 15.86 -19.75 -6.97
CA GLN A 219 15.16 -18.47 -6.76
C GLN A 219 16.15 -17.30 -6.59
N LEU A 220 17.19 -17.48 -5.77
CA LEU A 220 18.24 -16.48 -5.55
C LEU A 220 19.07 -16.20 -6.82
N ALA A 221 19.37 -17.23 -7.61
CA ALA A 221 20.11 -17.09 -8.87
C ALA A 221 19.29 -16.36 -9.95
N ARG A 222 17.97 -16.59 -10.01
CA ARG A 222 17.07 -15.84 -10.91
C ARG A 222 16.89 -14.40 -10.45
N LEU A 223 16.69 -14.13 -9.15
CA LEU A 223 16.60 -12.78 -8.60
C LEU A 223 17.89 -11.96 -8.84
N ALA A 224 19.07 -12.57 -8.70
CA ALA A 224 20.34 -11.91 -8.99
C ALA A 224 20.52 -11.60 -10.50
N LEU A 225 20.10 -12.49 -11.40
CA LEU A 225 20.20 -12.29 -12.85
C LEU A 225 19.18 -11.25 -13.36
N ILE A 226 18.01 -11.17 -12.73
CA ILE A 226 16.94 -10.19 -13.01
C ILE A 226 17.34 -8.79 -12.55
N GLN A 227 17.98 -8.66 -11.38
CA GLN A 227 18.50 -7.37 -10.89
C GLN A 227 19.66 -6.84 -11.75
N LEU A 228 20.51 -7.74 -12.28
CA LEU A 228 21.59 -7.36 -13.19
C LEU A 228 21.06 -6.81 -14.54
N ASN A 229 19.98 -7.39 -15.07
CA ASN A 229 19.34 -6.91 -16.30
C ASN A 229 18.59 -5.57 -16.11
N ARG A 230 18.03 -5.31 -14.92
CA ARG A 230 17.45 -3.99 -14.55
C ARG A 230 18.50 -2.87 -14.52
N VAL A 231 19.71 -3.16 -14.07
CA VAL A 231 20.83 -2.20 -14.10
C VAL A 231 21.30 -1.95 -15.54
N LEU A 232 21.31 -2.96 -16.41
CA LEU A 232 21.78 -2.82 -17.79
C LEU A 232 20.77 -2.09 -18.70
N ALA A 233 19.46 -2.26 -18.50
CA ALA A 233 18.43 -1.58 -19.29
C ALA A 233 18.35 -0.07 -19.04
N HIS A 234 18.78 0.40 -17.86
CA HIS A 234 18.84 1.82 -17.51
C HIS A 234 20.14 2.53 -17.95
N PHE A 235 21.17 1.80 -18.37
CA PHE A 235 22.50 2.35 -18.67
C PHE A 235 22.82 2.55 -20.16
N VAL A 236 22.01 2.03 -21.09
CA VAL A 236 22.26 2.23 -22.54
C VAL A 236 21.50 3.46 -23.04
N GLY A 237 22.06 4.63 -22.74
CA GLY A 237 21.57 5.93 -23.18
C GLY A 237 22.59 7.04 -22.94
N TYR A 238 23.64 7.06 -23.77
CA TYR A 238 24.72 8.06 -23.91
C TYR A 238 25.95 8.02 -22.97
N SER A 239 27.10 8.23 -23.63
CA SER A 239 28.49 8.28 -23.13
C SER A 239 29.06 9.73 -23.33
N PRO A 240 30.32 10.05 -22.97
CA PRO A 240 30.70 10.95 -21.87
C PRO A 240 31.32 12.28 -22.35
N LYS A 241 31.39 13.33 -21.50
CA LYS A 241 32.48 14.35 -21.47
C LYS A 241 32.22 15.51 -20.46
N PHE A 242 33.25 15.75 -19.62
CA PHE A 242 33.73 17.04 -19.07
C PHE A 242 32.86 17.79 -18.03
N LEU A 243 33.37 18.44 -16.97
CA LEU A 243 34.69 18.51 -16.31
C LEU A 243 34.54 19.33 -15.00
N ILE A 244 35.00 18.77 -13.87
CA ILE A 244 35.89 19.34 -12.82
C ILE A 244 35.69 20.78 -12.24
N ASN A 245 35.79 20.80 -10.89
CA ASN A 245 36.30 21.83 -9.93
C ASN A 245 35.33 22.78 -9.21
N ARG A 246 35.15 22.56 -7.90
CA ARG A 246 35.88 23.34 -6.86
C ARG A 246 35.87 22.66 -5.48
N ILE A 247 37.02 22.70 -4.82
CA ILE A 247 37.36 22.13 -3.49
C ILE A 247 37.67 23.30 -2.52
N PHE A 248 37.60 22.99 -1.21
CA PHE A 248 38.19 23.64 0.00
C PHE A 248 37.24 24.57 0.78
N LYS A 249 37.07 24.51 2.11
CA LYS A 249 37.56 23.65 3.22
C LYS A 249 36.74 24.02 4.51
N PRO A 250 36.88 23.31 5.65
CA PRO A 250 35.94 23.27 6.79
C PRO A 250 36.24 24.28 7.92
N SER A 251 35.33 24.41 8.88
CA SER A 251 35.67 24.86 10.24
C SER A 251 34.77 24.19 11.31
N VAL A 252 35.35 23.97 12.48
CA VAL A 252 34.85 23.17 13.62
C VAL A 252 34.44 24.09 14.78
N SER A 253 33.51 23.60 15.61
CA SER A 253 33.25 23.93 17.04
C SER A 253 32.37 25.15 17.39
N SER A 254 31.23 24.90 18.03
CA SER A 254 31.14 24.97 19.50
C SER A 254 29.74 24.57 20.01
N TYR A 255 29.71 23.82 21.12
CA TYR A 255 28.52 23.52 21.93
C TYR A 255 28.03 24.77 22.67
N THR A 256 26.72 25.00 22.72
CA THR A 256 25.97 25.41 23.92
C THR A 256 24.45 25.36 23.65
N LYS A 257 23.74 24.51 24.40
CA LYS A 257 22.28 24.53 24.63
C LYS A 257 22.02 25.45 25.85
N PRO A 258 20.84 26.07 26.05
CA PRO A 258 19.63 25.29 26.34
C PRO A 258 18.25 25.86 25.92
N LYS A 259 17.31 24.91 25.78
CA LYS A 259 15.87 24.93 26.12
C LYS A 259 14.97 25.99 25.46
N CYS A 260 14.26 25.57 24.42
CA CYS A 260 12.82 25.81 24.31
C CYS A 260 12.09 24.52 24.73
N ARG A 261 11.32 24.58 25.82
CA ARG A 261 10.35 23.54 26.19
C ARG A 261 9.17 23.65 25.22
N LEU A 262 9.18 22.84 24.15
CA LEU A 262 7.93 22.34 23.60
C LEU A 262 7.31 21.42 24.66
N SER A 263 6.00 21.58 24.90
CA SER A 263 5.22 20.67 25.73
C SER A 263 5.55 19.23 25.34
N LEU A 264 5.77 18.36 26.33
CA LEU A 264 6.08 16.95 26.17
C LEU A 264 4.98 16.25 25.35
N ALA A 265 5.09 16.29 24.03
CA ALA A 265 4.50 15.28 23.18
C ALA A 265 5.23 13.98 23.52
N LEU A 266 4.48 12.95 23.94
CA LEU A 266 5.02 11.61 24.12
C LEU A 266 5.51 11.14 22.75
N THR A 267 6.81 11.27 22.49
CA THR A 267 7.43 10.76 21.26
C THR A 267 7.65 9.27 21.40
N TYR A 268 6.78 8.47 20.80
CA TYR A 268 6.85 7.00 20.80
C TYR A 268 7.84 6.41 19.78
N PHE A 269 8.54 7.26 19.02
CA PHE A 269 9.44 6.89 17.94
C PHE A 269 10.81 7.55 18.13
N ASP A 270 11.88 6.81 17.85
CA ASP A 270 13.23 7.35 17.71
C ASP A 270 13.33 8.00 16.32
N VAL A 271 13.34 9.34 16.27
CA VAL A 271 13.24 10.09 15.00
C VAL A 271 14.62 10.46 14.50
N VAL A 272 14.96 9.98 13.30
CA VAL A 272 16.22 10.29 12.59
C VAL A 272 15.89 11.07 11.32
N SER A 273 16.23 12.36 11.29
CA SER A 273 15.80 13.24 10.20
C SER A 273 16.95 14.06 9.64
N THR A 274 17.01 14.14 8.31
CA THR A 274 17.90 15.05 7.56
C THR A 274 17.13 16.17 6.87
N LEU A 275 15.85 16.33 7.22
CA LEU A 275 14.98 17.31 6.59
C LEU A 275 15.45 18.75 6.88
N PRO A 276 15.38 19.65 5.87
CA PRO A 276 15.59 21.06 6.09
C PRO A 276 14.48 21.68 6.95
N GLN A 277 14.73 22.91 7.40
CA GLN A 277 13.96 23.59 8.44
C GLN A 277 12.51 23.89 8.05
N ASP A 278 12.25 24.01 6.76
CA ASP A 278 10.93 24.19 6.13
C ASP A 278 9.99 22.99 6.32
N PHE A 279 10.51 21.77 6.42
CA PHE A 279 9.70 20.57 6.69
C PHE A 279 9.43 20.30 8.17
N LYS A 280 9.98 21.10 9.09
CA LYS A 280 9.95 20.80 10.52
C LYS A 280 8.54 20.70 11.09
N GLU A 281 7.63 21.56 10.63
CA GLU A 281 6.23 21.55 11.07
C GLU A 281 5.55 20.26 10.61
N THR A 282 5.65 19.94 9.32
CA THR A 282 5.10 18.74 8.67
C THR A 282 5.63 17.45 9.28
N ALA A 283 6.94 17.39 9.56
CA ALA A 283 7.56 16.27 10.26
C ALA A 283 6.96 16.08 11.67
N GLY A 284 6.71 17.18 12.38
CA GLY A 284 6.02 17.17 13.67
C GLY A 284 4.57 16.67 13.56
N GLN A 285 3.84 17.12 12.54
CA GLN A 285 2.50 16.63 12.24
C GLN A 285 2.50 15.13 11.97
N LEU A 286 3.47 14.61 11.21
CA LEU A 286 3.58 13.19 10.90
C LEU A 286 3.82 12.34 12.15
N VAL A 287 4.70 12.80 13.06
CA VAL A 287 4.91 12.14 14.35
C VAL A 287 3.63 12.14 15.19
N ASN A 288 2.92 13.27 15.24
CA ASN A 288 1.64 13.37 15.95
C ASN A 288 0.56 12.47 15.33
N PHE A 289 0.59 12.28 14.02
CA PHE A 289 -0.32 11.40 13.30
C PHE A 289 -0.05 9.92 13.65
N PHE A 290 1.20 9.50 13.81
CA PHE A 290 1.52 8.11 14.16
C PHE A 290 1.34 7.77 15.64
N SER A 291 1.53 8.74 16.52
CA SER A 291 1.58 8.53 17.97
C SER A 291 0.33 7.88 18.57
N PRO A 292 -0.92 8.23 18.15
CA PRO A 292 -2.15 7.57 18.61
C PRO A 292 -2.22 6.07 18.32
N HIS A 293 -1.42 5.55 17.38
CA HIS A 293 -1.42 4.14 17.02
C HIS A 293 -0.45 3.30 17.87
N VAL A 294 0.22 3.91 18.84
CA VAL A 294 1.00 3.20 19.84
C VAL A 294 0.10 2.94 21.06
N ASN A 295 -0.44 1.74 21.11
CA ASN A 295 -1.37 1.32 22.15
C ASN A 295 -0.60 0.89 23.41
N GLU A 296 -1.11 1.29 24.57
CA GLU A 296 -0.71 0.72 25.85
C GLU A 296 -1.58 -0.49 26.14
N ILE A 297 -0.99 -1.69 26.21
CA ILE A 297 -1.71 -2.91 26.59
C ILE A 297 -1.79 -3.02 28.12
N SER A 298 -2.61 -3.94 28.63
CA SER A 298 -2.96 -4.06 30.06
C SER A 298 -1.78 -4.24 31.04
N SER A 299 -0.56 -4.46 30.54
CA SER A 299 0.68 -4.55 31.31
C SER A 299 1.50 -3.24 31.36
N GLY A 300 1.02 -2.15 30.78
CA GLY A 300 1.77 -0.88 30.67
C GLY A 300 2.79 -0.86 29.53
N VAL A 301 2.82 -1.92 28.71
CA VAL A 301 3.69 -2.06 27.54
C VAL A 301 3.10 -1.27 26.38
N LYS A 302 3.95 -0.50 25.70
CA LYS A 302 3.62 0.27 24.50
C LYS A 302 4.00 -0.51 23.25
N GLN A 303 3.03 -0.69 22.35
CA GLN A 303 3.22 -1.40 21.09
C GLN A 303 2.58 -0.64 19.94
N LEU A 304 3.27 -0.56 18.80
CA LEU A 304 2.68 -0.04 17.57
C LEU A 304 1.61 -1.01 17.04
N ASN A 305 0.41 -0.48 16.84
CA ASN A 305 -0.66 -1.16 16.12
C ASN A 305 -0.54 -0.85 14.63
N TRP A 306 0.17 -1.72 13.91
CA TRP A 306 0.38 -1.58 12.47
C TRP A 306 -0.91 -1.54 11.67
N ALA A 307 -1.92 -2.34 12.04
CA ALA A 307 -3.20 -2.36 11.34
C ALA A 307 -3.91 -1.01 11.47
N SER A 308 -4.11 -0.53 12.70
CA SER A 308 -4.77 0.76 12.96
C SER A 308 -4.03 1.93 12.31
N LEU A 309 -2.69 1.91 12.33
CA LEU A 309 -1.90 2.95 11.68
C LEU A 309 -2.08 2.91 10.16
N LYS A 310 -1.97 1.73 9.57
CA LYS A 310 -2.13 1.56 8.12
C LYS A 310 -3.52 1.99 7.67
N ASP A 311 -4.56 1.55 8.38
CA ASP A 311 -5.93 1.96 8.12
C ASP A 311 -6.08 3.49 8.19
N SER A 312 -5.42 4.15 9.15
CA SER A 312 -5.50 5.61 9.27
C SER A 312 -4.76 6.35 8.15
N VAL A 313 -3.65 5.80 7.65
CA VAL A 313 -2.98 6.33 6.45
C VAL A 313 -3.86 6.13 5.22
N ASP A 314 -4.46 4.94 5.07
CA ASP A 314 -5.33 4.61 3.94
C ASP A 314 -6.63 5.45 3.93
N ASP A 315 -7.19 5.74 5.11
CA ASP A 315 -8.37 6.59 5.29
C ASP A 315 -8.04 8.09 5.28
N TYR A 316 -6.77 8.48 5.13
CA TYR A 316 -6.39 9.89 5.05
C TYR A 316 -7.00 10.52 3.79
N PRO A 317 -7.84 11.57 3.92
CA PRO A 317 -8.61 12.10 2.79
C PRO A 317 -7.77 12.93 1.80
N GLY A 318 -6.52 13.23 2.16
CA GLY A 318 -5.61 14.06 1.37
C GLY A 318 -4.62 13.24 0.55
N ILE A 319 -3.91 13.91 -0.36
CA ILE A 319 -2.86 13.30 -1.20
C ILE A 319 -1.45 13.52 -0.62
N GLU A 320 -1.36 14.26 0.48
CA GLU A 320 -0.11 14.69 1.09
C GLU A 320 0.60 13.58 1.87
N LEU A 321 -0.04 12.42 2.05
CA LEU A 321 0.52 11.26 2.74
C LEU A 321 0.11 9.98 2.00
N VAL A 322 1.09 9.25 1.46
CA VAL A 322 0.83 8.02 0.67
C VAL A 322 1.80 6.92 1.06
N ILE A 323 1.30 5.68 1.17
CA ILE A 323 2.14 4.48 1.32
C ILE A 323 2.81 4.15 -0.03
N ALA A 324 4.13 4.28 -0.07
CA ALA A 324 4.95 3.95 -1.24
C ALA A 324 5.57 2.56 -1.16
N GLY A 325 5.47 1.89 -0.01
CA GLY A 325 5.89 0.49 0.13
C GLY A 325 5.73 -0.02 1.55
N PHE A 326 5.53 -1.31 1.68
CA PHE A 326 5.45 -2.01 2.96
C PHE A 326 6.29 -3.28 2.88
N SER A 327 6.98 -3.65 3.95
CA SER A 327 7.88 -4.80 3.93
C SER A 327 7.94 -5.50 5.28
N VAL A 328 7.81 -6.83 5.23
CA VAL A 328 7.97 -7.75 6.36
C VAL A 328 8.93 -8.86 5.93
N PRO A 329 10.26 -8.60 5.90
CA PRO A 329 11.25 -9.56 5.39
C PRO A 329 11.35 -10.83 6.24
N GLY A 330 10.70 -10.87 7.41
CA GLY A 330 10.72 -11.99 8.34
C GLY A 330 11.93 -11.94 9.27
N ALA A 331 12.00 -12.94 10.16
CA ALA A 331 13.04 -13.01 11.16
C ALA A 331 14.37 -13.49 10.57
N ALA A 332 15.44 -12.78 10.90
CA ALA A 332 16.82 -13.19 10.64
C ALA A 332 17.62 -13.22 11.93
N THR A 333 18.81 -13.80 11.90
CA THR A 333 19.68 -13.88 13.10
C THR A 333 20.99 -13.15 12.83
N THR A 334 21.42 -12.34 13.80
CA THR A 334 22.72 -11.65 13.81
C THR A 334 23.32 -11.69 15.21
N THR A 335 24.57 -11.26 15.36
CA THR A 335 25.19 -11.10 16.70
C THR A 335 24.83 -9.75 17.30
N PHE A 336 24.80 -9.63 18.62
CA PHE A 336 24.57 -8.34 19.28
C PHE A 336 25.59 -7.26 18.84
N LYS A 337 26.83 -7.66 18.56
CA LYS A 337 27.88 -6.74 18.06
C LYS A 337 27.52 -6.14 16.71
N ASP A 338 27.02 -6.95 15.80
CA ASP A 338 26.74 -6.56 14.41
C ASP A 338 25.29 -6.06 14.24
N LEU A 339 24.49 -6.09 15.31
CA LEU A 339 23.07 -5.76 15.31
C LEU A 339 22.76 -4.36 14.76
N PRO A 340 23.46 -3.27 15.14
CA PRO A 340 23.15 -1.93 14.62
C PRO A 340 23.34 -1.82 13.11
N ASP A 341 24.45 -2.34 12.60
CA ASP A 341 24.77 -2.31 11.16
C ASP A 341 23.84 -3.23 10.36
N TYR A 342 23.53 -4.40 10.92
CA TYR A 342 22.56 -5.33 10.34
C TYR A 342 21.19 -4.68 10.22
N CYS A 343 20.68 -4.07 11.30
CA CYS A 343 19.39 -3.37 11.29
C CYS A 343 19.40 -2.19 10.31
N ALA A 344 20.46 -1.40 10.27
CA ALA A 344 20.57 -0.30 9.31
C ALA A 344 20.51 -0.80 7.85
N ALA A 345 21.18 -1.91 7.52
CA ALA A 345 21.11 -2.54 6.20
C ALA A 345 19.71 -3.11 5.91
N ALA A 346 19.12 -3.81 6.89
CA ALA A 346 17.79 -4.39 6.78
C ALA A 346 16.69 -3.33 6.58
N LEU A 347 16.89 -2.11 7.09
CA LEU A 347 16.00 -0.97 6.83
C LEU A 347 16.23 -0.32 5.46
N ARG A 348 17.45 -0.41 4.90
CA ARG A 348 17.83 0.25 3.65
C ARG A 348 17.33 -0.47 2.42
N ASP A 349 17.59 -1.77 2.39
CA ASP A 349 17.60 -2.54 1.15
C ASP A 349 16.18 -2.90 0.66
N PRO A 350 15.19 -3.26 1.51
CA PRO A 350 13.89 -3.76 1.04
C PRO A 350 13.05 -2.72 0.29
N LEU A 351 13.13 -1.44 0.66
CA LEU A 351 12.29 -0.37 0.12
C LEU A 351 13.09 0.71 -0.65
N SER A 352 14.39 0.45 -0.85
CA SER A 352 15.35 1.36 -1.53
C SER A 352 15.24 2.80 -1.03
N VAL A 353 15.18 2.97 0.29
CA VAL A 353 15.00 4.29 0.93
C VAL A 353 16.36 4.97 1.04
N PRO A 354 16.49 6.27 0.70
CA PRO A 354 17.69 7.02 1.06
C PRO A 354 17.79 7.07 2.58
N ILE A 355 18.84 6.48 3.16
CA ILE A 355 18.97 6.40 4.61
C ILE A 355 19.92 7.50 5.13
N PRO A 356 19.54 8.19 6.23
CA PRO A 356 20.45 9.08 6.94
C PRO A 356 21.75 8.39 7.36
N SER A 357 22.89 9.02 7.13
CA SER A 357 24.21 8.45 7.46
C SER A 357 24.40 8.15 8.95
N ASP A 358 23.60 8.76 9.82
CA ASP A 358 23.62 8.61 11.26
C ASP A 358 22.76 7.45 11.78
N LEU A 359 21.96 6.78 10.94
CA LEU A 359 21.04 5.73 11.38
C LEU A 359 21.74 4.61 12.17
N SER A 360 22.82 4.02 11.64
CA SER A 360 23.55 2.96 12.35
C SER A 360 24.07 3.45 13.72
N SER A 361 24.56 4.70 13.79
CA SER A 361 25.04 5.27 15.05
C SER A 361 23.92 5.51 16.08
N THR A 362 22.72 5.87 15.60
CA THR A 362 21.52 6.01 16.45
C THR A 362 21.07 4.65 16.96
N LEU A 363 20.95 3.66 16.08
CA LEU A 363 20.62 2.28 16.46
C LEU A 363 21.64 1.71 17.45
N SER A 364 22.92 1.95 17.23
CA SER A 364 24.00 1.52 18.11
C SER A 364 23.83 2.10 19.52
N ARG A 365 23.57 3.41 19.63
CA ARG A 365 23.31 4.06 20.92
C ARG A 365 22.06 3.46 21.59
N SER A 366 20.96 3.35 20.86
CA SER A 366 19.68 2.89 21.41
C SER A 366 19.73 1.42 21.85
N PHE A 367 20.42 0.54 21.11
CA PHE A 367 20.59 -0.86 21.50
C PHE A 367 21.61 -1.05 22.62
N SER A 368 22.61 -0.17 22.74
CA SER A 368 23.55 -0.18 23.87
C SER A 368 22.93 0.31 25.18
N ASP A 369 21.82 1.04 25.12
CA ASP A 369 21.10 1.56 26.28
C ASP A 369 19.58 1.42 26.11
N LEU A 370 19.12 0.17 26.07
CA LEU A 370 17.70 -0.17 25.97
C LEU A 370 16.87 0.39 27.13
N ARG A 371 17.49 0.61 28.29
CA ARG A 371 16.83 1.23 29.45
C ARG A 371 16.46 2.67 29.15
N TYR A 372 17.41 3.44 28.60
CA TYR A 372 17.14 4.78 28.12
C TYR A 372 16.10 4.77 26.99
N ALA A 373 16.21 3.85 26.03
CA ALA A 373 15.25 3.75 24.93
C ALA A 373 13.81 3.50 25.41
N LYS A 374 13.64 2.66 26.44
CA LYS A 374 12.35 2.43 27.11
C LYS A 374 11.84 3.69 27.83
N GLN A 375 12.70 4.36 28.59
CA GLN A 375 12.35 5.61 29.29
C GLN A 375 11.97 6.73 28.32
N ALA A 376 12.60 6.78 27.15
CA ALA A 376 12.31 7.73 26.09
C ALA A 376 10.99 7.42 25.34
N GLY A 377 10.47 6.19 25.46
CA GLY A 377 9.17 5.77 24.94
C GLY A 377 9.19 5.07 23.59
N TRP A 378 10.36 4.97 22.94
CA TRP A 378 10.51 4.37 21.61
C TRP A 378 10.97 2.92 21.61
N ALA A 379 11.16 2.32 22.79
CA ALA A 379 11.33 0.88 22.93
C ALA A 379 10.43 0.33 24.04
N ASP A 380 10.02 -0.92 23.93
CA ASP A 380 9.39 -1.62 25.06
C ASP A 380 9.72 -3.12 25.06
N PHE A 381 9.74 -3.71 26.25
CA PHE A 381 10.01 -5.13 26.46
C PHE A 381 8.69 -5.87 26.63
N LYS A 382 8.44 -6.86 25.78
CA LYS A 382 7.13 -7.52 25.71
C LYS A 382 7.23 -9.00 25.40
N GLN A 383 6.17 -9.71 25.77
CA GLN A 383 5.97 -11.10 25.34
C GLN A 383 5.59 -11.12 23.86
N ARG A 384 6.17 -12.05 23.09
CA ARG A 384 5.75 -12.30 21.72
C ARG A 384 4.36 -12.95 21.71
N GLU A 385 3.52 -12.57 20.75
CA GLU A 385 2.20 -13.18 20.57
C GLU A 385 2.33 -14.70 20.44
N PHE A 386 1.60 -15.43 21.29
CA PHE A 386 1.54 -16.89 21.35
C PHE A 386 2.84 -17.64 21.68
N ALA A 387 3.90 -16.95 22.14
CA ALA A 387 5.15 -17.58 22.56
C ALA A 387 5.48 -17.31 24.04
N THR A 388 6.27 -18.19 24.65
CA THR A 388 6.88 -17.97 25.97
C THR A 388 8.12 -17.06 25.90
N GLN A 389 8.46 -16.57 24.71
CA GLN A 389 9.62 -15.73 24.46
C GLN A 389 9.25 -14.26 24.63
N TYR A 390 10.16 -13.53 25.27
CA TYR A 390 10.08 -12.09 25.46
C TYR A 390 11.20 -11.42 24.68
N GLY A 391 10.93 -10.21 24.21
CA GLY A 391 11.86 -9.44 23.41
C GLY A 391 11.54 -7.96 23.41
N TRP A 392 12.36 -7.21 22.69
CA TRP A 392 12.19 -5.77 22.55
C TRP A 392 11.46 -5.45 21.26
N GLU A 393 10.49 -4.54 21.32
CA GLU A 393 10.07 -3.77 20.16
C GLU A 393 10.76 -2.42 20.21
N TYR A 394 11.56 -2.11 19.20
CA TYR A 394 12.15 -0.79 19.00
C TYR A 394 11.49 -0.10 17.81
N ARG A 395 11.09 1.16 17.97
CA ARG A 395 10.32 1.94 17.00
C ARG A 395 11.16 3.10 16.49
N VAL A 396 11.40 3.16 15.20
CA VAL A 396 12.23 4.19 14.54
C VAL A 396 11.49 4.79 13.37
N LEU A 397 11.65 6.10 13.21
CA LEU A 397 11.10 6.85 12.08
C LEU A 397 12.22 7.65 11.43
N THR A 398 12.58 7.29 10.20
CA THR A 398 13.55 8.06 9.43
C THR A 398 12.85 8.99 8.45
N MET A 399 13.42 10.19 8.24
CA MET A 399 12.88 11.17 7.30
C MET A 399 14.00 11.81 6.49
N VAL A 400 13.86 11.80 5.17
CA VAL A 400 14.86 12.34 4.23
C VAL A 400 14.17 13.12 3.13
N PRO A 401 14.77 14.23 2.63
CA PRO A 401 14.21 14.94 1.49
C PRO A 401 14.04 14.01 0.28
N SER A 402 12.95 14.17 -0.47
CA SER A 402 12.78 13.42 -1.70
C SER A 402 13.83 13.89 -2.72
N PRO A 403 14.59 12.99 -3.34
CA PRO A 403 15.56 13.37 -4.37
C PRO A 403 14.90 13.82 -5.68
N SER A 404 13.60 13.52 -5.85
CA SER A 404 12.87 13.73 -7.09
C SER A 404 11.90 14.92 -7.04
N VAL A 405 11.35 15.23 -5.86
CA VAL A 405 10.33 16.27 -5.68
C VAL A 405 10.70 17.14 -4.50
N ALA A 406 11.00 18.42 -4.74
CA ALA A 406 11.50 19.33 -3.72
C ALA A 406 10.52 19.59 -2.57
N GLU A 407 9.23 19.38 -2.81
CA GLU A 407 8.15 19.61 -1.84
C GLU A 407 7.76 18.36 -1.06
N ASP A 408 8.40 17.22 -1.35
CA ASP A 408 8.12 15.96 -0.68
C ASP A 408 9.32 15.50 0.14
N PHE A 409 9.05 14.67 1.13
CA PHE A 409 10.04 13.87 1.81
C PHE A 409 9.61 12.41 1.89
N ILE A 410 10.62 11.54 2.02
CA ILE A 410 10.41 10.12 2.24
C ILE A 410 10.51 9.87 3.73
N ALA A 411 9.46 9.26 4.29
CA ALA A 411 9.47 8.77 5.66
C ALA A 411 9.53 7.25 5.66
N LEU A 412 10.40 6.65 6.45
CA LEU A 412 10.43 5.21 6.69
C LEU A 412 10.12 4.98 8.16
N LEU A 413 8.92 4.49 8.42
CA LEU A 413 8.53 4.01 9.73
C LEU A 413 8.91 2.53 9.86
N ALA A 414 9.54 2.15 10.96
CA ALA A 414 9.85 0.76 11.22
C ALA A 414 9.70 0.37 12.69
N THR A 415 9.30 -0.87 12.91
CA THR A 415 9.43 -1.57 14.19
C THR A 415 10.41 -2.71 14.03
N ILE A 416 11.40 -2.79 14.90
CA ILE A 416 12.38 -3.86 14.94
C ILE A 416 12.10 -4.70 16.18
N GLN A 417 11.67 -5.93 15.99
CA GLN A 417 11.57 -6.90 17.08
C GLN A 417 12.92 -7.57 17.29
N LEU A 418 13.39 -7.57 18.53
CA LEU A 418 14.64 -8.21 18.95
C LEU A 418 14.32 -9.30 19.97
N ASP A 419 14.70 -10.53 19.66
CA ASP A 419 14.49 -11.68 20.53
C ASP A 419 15.79 -12.46 20.71
N SER A 420 15.97 -13.14 21.84
CA SER A 420 17.08 -14.06 22.02
C SER A 420 16.66 -15.28 22.83
N PRO A 421 16.99 -16.50 22.39
CA PRO A 421 16.73 -17.70 23.18
C PRO A 421 17.62 -17.77 24.45
N LYS A 422 18.68 -16.96 24.52
CA LYS A 422 19.63 -16.93 25.65
C LYS A 422 19.31 -15.84 26.67
N ILE A 423 18.44 -14.89 26.34
CA ILE A 423 18.09 -13.74 27.20
C ILE A 423 16.58 -13.75 27.40
N SER A 424 16.13 -14.29 28.53
CA SER A 424 14.70 -14.50 28.82
C SER A 424 14.03 -13.33 29.53
N ASP A 425 14.79 -12.49 30.21
CA ASP A 425 14.29 -11.43 31.09
C ASP A 425 14.86 -10.06 30.71
N GLU A 426 14.10 -9.01 31.03
CA GLU A 426 14.44 -7.62 30.69
C GLU A 426 15.80 -7.18 31.26
N SER A 427 16.13 -7.61 32.48
CA SER A 427 17.41 -7.29 33.12
C SER A 427 18.62 -7.81 32.35
N GLY A 428 18.54 -9.03 31.81
CA GLY A 428 19.61 -9.61 31.00
C GLY A 428 19.94 -8.79 29.74
N TRP A 429 18.98 -8.06 29.18
CA TRP A 429 19.21 -7.15 28.05
C TRP A 429 19.95 -5.87 28.44
N TYR A 430 19.89 -5.45 29.71
CA TYR A 430 20.63 -4.27 30.19
C TYR A 430 22.10 -4.55 30.45
N GLU A 431 22.44 -5.82 30.64
CA GLU A 431 23.83 -6.28 30.82
C GLU A 431 24.50 -6.63 29.48
N ALA A 432 23.83 -6.30 28.35
CA ALA A 432 24.18 -6.74 27.00
C ALA A 432 25.53 -6.25 26.45
N ASN A 433 26.19 -5.31 27.11
CA ASN A 433 27.60 -4.98 26.82
C ASN A 433 28.55 -6.19 27.04
N GLN A 434 28.08 -7.29 27.63
CA GLN A 434 28.81 -8.56 27.76
C GLN A 434 28.35 -9.64 26.75
N LEU A 435 27.33 -9.34 25.93
CA LEU A 435 26.62 -10.30 25.07
C LEU A 435 27.00 -10.16 23.58
N TYR A 436 28.17 -9.59 23.26
CA TYR A 436 28.61 -9.32 21.88
C TYR A 436 28.52 -10.53 20.93
N SER A 437 28.66 -11.76 21.44
CA SER A 437 28.57 -13.00 20.67
C SER A 437 27.22 -13.71 20.78
N THR A 438 26.23 -13.11 21.44
CA THR A 438 24.89 -13.69 21.57
C THR A 438 24.10 -13.49 20.29
N ASP A 439 23.49 -14.59 19.83
CA ASP A 439 22.60 -14.59 18.69
C ASP A 439 21.30 -13.86 19.06
N ILE A 440 20.97 -12.86 18.25
CA ILE A 440 19.76 -12.05 18.34
C ILE A 440 18.95 -12.31 17.07
N SER A 441 17.71 -12.73 17.26
CA SER A 441 16.72 -12.75 16.20
C SER A 441 16.17 -11.34 16.01
N VAL A 442 16.18 -10.88 14.76
CA VAL A 442 15.75 -9.54 14.33
C VAL A 442 14.61 -9.72 13.35
N ASN A 443 13.47 -9.12 13.64
CA ASN A 443 12.30 -9.17 12.77
C ASN A 443 11.75 -7.75 12.56
N PRO A 444 12.17 -7.07 11.48
CA PRO A 444 11.69 -5.73 11.17
C PRO A 444 10.36 -5.77 10.42
N ILE A 445 9.50 -4.78 10.69
CA ILE A 445 8.33 -4.42 9.88
C ILE A 445 8.54 -2.95 9.47
N MET A 446 8.32 -2.64 8.20
CA MET A 446 8.67 -1.35 7.61
C MET A 446 7.55 -0.83 6.72
N MET A 447 7.32 0.49 6.78
CA MET A 447 6.43 1.21 5.89
C MET A 447 7.14 2.46 5.37
N LYS A 448 7.30 2.52 4.05
CA LYS A 448 7.79 3.70 3.33
C LYS A 448 6.60 4.56 2.93
N LEU A 449 6.70 5.84 3.25
CA LEU A 449 5.72 6.86 2.95
C LEU A 449 6.36 7.96 2.11
N VAL A 450 5.58 8.53 1.21
CA VAL A 450 5.88 9.82 0.58
C VAL A 450 4.98 10.86 1.22
N VAL A 451 5.58 11.94 1.70
CA VAL A 451 4.89 12.97 2.47
C VAL A 451 5.17 14.34 1.87
N ASN A 452 4.12 15.04 1.47
CA ASN A 452 4.22 16.40 0.97
C ASN A 452 4.36 17.39 2.14
N LYS A 453 5.10 18.49 1.94
CA LYS A 453 5.27 19.55 2.94
C LYS A 453 3.96 20.13 3.49
N ASP A 454 2.87 20.06 2.73
CA ASP A 454 1.60 20.63 3.11
C ASP A 454 0.75 19.66 3.97
N PHE A 455 1.26 18.45 4.25
CA PHE A 455 0.61 17.48 5.12
C PHE A 455 0.28 18.07 6.50
N LYS A 456 -0.97 17.86 6.92
CA LYS A 456 -1.45 18.20 8.26
C LYS A 456 -2.14 16.98 8.86
N ALA A 457 -1.77 16.66 10.10
CA ALA A 457 -2.48 15.64 10.84
C ALA A 457 -3.93 16.09 11.04
N PRO A 458 -4.92 15.20 10.88
CA PRO A 458 -6.30 15.53 11.19
C PRO A 458 -6.38 16.00 12.65
N THR A 459 -6.91 17.20 12.87
CA THR A 459 -7.25 17.62 14.23
C THR A 459 -8.41 16.76 14.71
N THR A 460 -8.15 15.91 15.70
CA THR A 460 -9.20 15.23 16.45
C THR A 460 -10.16 16.28 17.01
N ALA A 461 -11.42 16.21 16.58
CA ALA A 461 -12.51 17.04 17.09
C ALA A 461 -13.02 16.52 18.45
#